data_AF-A0A375H908-F1
#
_entry.id   AF-A0A375H908-F1
#
_cell.length_a   1.000
_cell.length_b   1.000
_cell.length_c   1.000
_cell.angle_alpha   90.00
_cell.angle_beta   90.00
_cell.angle_gamma   90.00
#
_symmetry.space_group_name_H-M   'P 1'
#
loop_
_entity.id
_entity.type
_entity.pdbx_description
1 polymer ?
#
loop_
_entity_poly.entity_id
_entity_poly.type
_entity_poly.pdbx_seq_one_letter_code
_entity_poly.pdbx_strand_id
1 'polypeptide(L)'
;MCTNYAPVQRQVLRDVFGVEPPAAEWKPETWPEYAAPIVRADGDGRRDSVLATFSLVSRSRIPEGVHPFDTMNARSETVGEKRSFSGPWKKGQLCLVPMYR
;
A
#
# COMPACT_ATOMS: atom_id res chain seq x y z
N MET A 1 -7.54 12.09 -8.13
CA MET A 1 -6.94 11.50 -6.91
C MET A 1 -7.83 10.33 -6.54
N CYS A 2 -7.29 9.13 -6.37
CA CYS A 2 -8.06 7.92 -6.08
C CYS A 2 -8.29 7.83 -4.57
N THR A 3 -9.54 7.74 -4.13
CA THR A 3 -9.88 7.61 -2.69
C THR A 3 -10.33 6.21 -2.31
N ASN A 4 -10.54 5.34 -3.29
CA ASN A 4 -10.94 3.95 -3.14
C ASN A 4 -10.61 3.17 -4.41
N TYR A 5 -10.45 1.86 -4.29
CA TYR A 5 -10.22 0.97 -5.42
C TYR A 5 -10.71 -0.45 -5.12
N ALA A 6 -10.90 -1.24 -6.17
CA ALA A 6 -11.16 -2.68 -6.06
C ALA A 6 -9.84 -3.48 -6.14
N PRO A 7 -9.33 -4.08 -5.04
CA PRO A 7 -8.14 -4.92 -5.09
C PRO A 7 -8.38 -6.17 -5.94
N VAL A 8 -7.31 -6.71 -6.52
CA VAL A 8 -7.42 -7.92 -7.34
C VAL A 8 -7.88 -9.13 -6.51
N GLN A 9 -8.43 -10.13 -7.21
CA GLN A 9 -8.74 -11.43 -6.60
C GLN A 9 -7.45 -12.23 -6.33
N ARG A 10 -7.54 -13.15 -5.36
CA ARG A 10 -6.48 -14.10 -5.00
C ARG A 10 -5.84 -14.79 -6.22
N GLN A 11 -6.66 -15.19 -7.19
CA GLN A 11 -6.17 -15.91 -8.36
C GLN A 11 -5.24 -15.07 -9.24
N VAL A 12 -5.48 -13.75 -9.35
CA VAL A 12 -4.64 -12.84 -10.14
C VAL A 12 -3.26 -12.66 -9.49
N LEU A 13 -3.17 -12.66 -8.15
CA LEU A 13 -1.87 -12.60 -7.46
C LEU A 13 -0.99 -13.80 -7.84
N ARG A 14 -1.58 -15.00 -7.98
CA ARG A 14 -0.85 -16.18 -8.46
C ARG A 14 -0.54 -16.10 -9.95
N ASP A 15 -1.56 -15.91 -10.78
CA ASP A 15 -1.44 -16.11 -12.22
C ASP A 15 -0.64 -15.00 -12.92
N VAL A 16 -0.75 -13.76 -12.43
CA VAL A 16 -0.11 -12.59 -13.05
C VAL A 16 1.16 -12.18 -12.31
N PHE A 17 1.12 -12.20 -10.97
CA PHE A 17 2.25 -11.73 -10.16
C PHE A 17 3.17 -12.86 -9.68
N GLY A 18 2.75 -14.13 -9.78
CA GLY A 18 3.54 -15.28 -9.36
C GLY A 18 3.78 -15.33 -7.85
N VAL A 19 2.88 -14.75 -7.05
CA VAL A 19 3.00 -14.70 -5.59
C VAL A 19 1.79 -15.34 -4.92
N GLU A 20 2.02 -15.96 -3.75
CA GLU A 20 0.92 -16.51 -2.98
C GLU A 20 0.13 -15.39 -2.28
N PRO A 21 -1.21 -15.37 -2.41
CA PRO A 21 -2.08 -14.45 -1.71
C PRO A 21 -1.89 -14.46 -0.18
N PRO A 22 -2.06 -13.31 0.49
CA PRO A 22 -2.13 -13.27 1.94
C PRO A 22 -3.23 -14.21 2.46
N ALA A 23 -2.98 -14.90 3.58
CA ALA A 23 -3.95 -15.83 4.15
C ALA A 23 -5.25 -15.11 4.58
N ALA A 24 -5.11 -13.95 5.23
CA ALA A 24 -6.23 -13.13 5.66
C ALA A 24 -7.05 -12.58 4.47
N GLU A 25 -8.35 -12.46 4.65
CA GLU A 25 -9.24 -11.86 3.67
C GLU A 25 -9.12 -10.34 3.62
N TRP A 26 -9.48 -9.77 2.47
CA TRP A 26 -9.59 -8.33 2.27
C TRP A 26 -10.95 -8.00 1.66
N LYS A 27 -11.40 -6.76 1.87
CA LYS A 27 -12.68 -6.29 1.37
C LYS A 27 -12.65 -6.19 -0.17
N PRO A 28 -13.78 -6.47 -0.87
CA PRO A 28 -13.89 -6.29 -2.32
C PRO A 28 -13.65 -4.85 -2.79
N GLU A 29 -13.82 -3.88 -1.90
CA GLU A 29 -13.50 -2.47 -2.12
C GLU A 29 -12.68 -1.95 -0.93
N THR A 30 -11.58 -1.25 -1.24
CA THR A 30 -10.63 -0.71 -0.27
C THR A 30 -10.77 0.79 -0.16
N TRP A 31 -10.94 1.27 1.07
CA TRP A 31 -11.00 2.68 1.45
C TRP A 31 -9.79 3.02 2.34
N PRO A 32 -9.50 4.30 2.63
CA PRO A 32 -8.37 4.65 3.48
C PRO A 32 -8.45 3.94 4.83
N GLU A 33 -7.29 3.57 5.39
CA GLU A 33 -7.15 2.73 6.59
C GLU A 33 -7.56 1.24 6.43
N TYR A 34 -8.14 0.81 5.29
CA TYR A 34 -8.43 -0.62 5.08
C TYR A 34 -7.18 -1.38 4.64
N ALA A 35 -7.11 -2.66 4.99
CA ALA A 35 -6.07 -3.58 4.55
C ALA A 35 -6.40 -4.15 3.16
N ALA A 36 -5.40 -4.17 2.28
CA ALA A 36 -5.49 -4.71 0.92
C ALA A 36 -4.17 -5.36 0.50
N PRO A 37 -4.20 -6.32 -0.43
CA PRO A 37 -2.98 -6.98 -0.88
C PRO A 37 -2.10 -6.03 -1.68
N ILE A 38 -0.82 -6.01 -1.35
CA ILE A 38 0.25 -5.39 -2.16
C ILE A 38 1.22 -6.48 -2.60
N VAL A 39 2.00 -6.20 -3.63
CA VAL A 39 3.14 -7.03 -4.05
C VAL A 39 4.41 -6.22 -3.87
N ARG A 40 5.40 -6.76 -3.17
CA ARG A 40 6.67 -6.07 -2.92
C ARG A 40 7.83 -7.04 -3.04
N ALA A 41 9.04 -6.52 -2.95
CA ALA A 41 10.22 -7.33 -2.66
C ALA A 41 10.38 -7.48 -1.14
N ASP A 42 10.66 -8.69 -0.68
CA ASP A 42 11.08 -8.97 0.69
C ASP A 42 12.54 -8.54 0.94
N GLY A 43 13.06 -8.82 2.14
CA GLY A 43 14.44 -8.47 2.51
C GLY A 43 15.52 -9.17 1.67
N ASP A 44 15.17 -10.28 1.00
CA ASP A 44 16.06 -11.06 0.13
C ASP A 44 15.86 -10.71 -1.36
N GLY A 45 15.00 -9.74 -1.66
CA GLY A 45 14.66 -9.36 -3.04
C GLY A 45 13.67 -10.32 -3.72
N ARG A 46 13.13 -11.31 -3.01
CA ARG A 46 12.07 -12.18 -3.55
C ARG A 46 10.74 -11.45 -3.52
N ARG A 47 9.89 -11.70 -4.51
CA ARG A 47 8.55 -11.11 -4.54
C ARG A 47 7.64 -11.85 -3.58
N ASP A 48 6.95 -11.11 -2.72
CA ASP A 48 5.90 -11.60 -1.83
C ASP A 48 4.63 -10.75 -1.94
N SER A 49 3.51 -11.28 -1.46
CA SER A 49 2.28 -10.52 -1.27
C SER A 49 1.90 -10.48 0.20
N VAL A 50 1.60 -9.29 0.69
CA VAL A 50 1.19 -9.05 2.08
C VAL A 50 -0.03 -8.14 2.10
N LEU A 51 -0.78 -8.17 3.20
CA LEU A 51 -1.76 -7.11 3.46
C LEU A 51 -1.04 -5.86 3.96
N ALA A 52 -1.36 -4.73 3.36
CA ALA A 52 -0.94 -3.41 3.80
C ALA A 52 -2.13 -2.46 3.88
N THR A 53 -2.01 -1.44 4.72
CA THR A 53 -3.04 -0.41 4.88
C THR A 53 -3.03 0.55 3.70
N PHE A 54 -4.19 0.93 3.18
CA PHE A 54 -4.34 1.99 2.18
C PHE A 54 -4.23 3.40 2.81
N SER A 55 -3.09 3.63 3.46
CA SER A 55 -2.58 4.89 4.02
C SER A 55 -1.15 4.61 4.45
N LEU A 56 -0.17 5.42 4.03
CA LEU A 56 1.22 5.19 4.44
C LEU A 56 1.42 5.43 5.95
N VAL A 57 0.71 6.39 6.51
CA VAL A 57 0.70 6.70 7.95
C VAL A 57 -0.73 6.53 8.46
N SER A 58 -0.99 5.44 9.18
CA SER A 58 -2.28 5.22 9.82
C SER A 58 -2.57 6.30 10.86
N ARG A 59 -3.84 6.74 10.93
CA ARG A 59 -4.29 7.75 11.90
C ARG A 59 -4.04 7.32 13.35
N SER A 60 -4.09 6.02 13.63
CA SER A 60 -3.80 5.44 14.96
C SER A 60 -2.35 5.64 15.41
N ARG A 61 -1.43 5.93 14.48
CA ARG A 61 0.01 6.11 14.75
C ARG A 61 0.42 7.58 14.78
N ILE A 62 -0.51 8.51 14.56
CA ILE A 62 -0.24 9.94 14.56
C ILE A 62 -0.28 10.42 16.01
N PRO A 63 0.81 11.02 16.55
CA PRO A 63 0.81 11.53 17.92
C PRO A 63 -0.24 12.62 18.13
N GLU A 64 -0.69 12.76 19.39
CA GLU A 64 -1.58 13.85 19.77
C GLU A 64 -0.97 15.22 19.44
N GLY A 65 -1.80 16.15 18.96
CA GLY A 65 -1.38 17.48 18.53
C GLY A 65 -0.70 17.55 17.15
N VAL A 66 -0.45 16.41 16.49
CA VAL A 66 0.07 16.38 15.11
C VAL A 66 -1.11 16.34 14.12
N HIS A 67 -1.10 17.25 13.15
CA HIS A 67 -2.15 17.31 12.13
C HIS A 67 -2.20 15.99 11.32
N PRO A 68 -3.37 15.34 11.20
CA PRO A 68 -3.52 14.13 10.41
C PRO A 68 -3.55 14.47 8.92
N PHE A 69 -2.47 14.16 8.20
CA PHE A 69 -2.44 14.26 6.75
C PHE A 69 -2.96 12.99 6.09
N ASP A 70 -3.72 13.15 5.03
CA ASP A 70 -4.09 12.04 4.15
C ASP A 70 -2.85 11.53 3.41
N THR A 71 -2.57 10.24 3.54
CA THR A 71 -1.34 9.61 3.01
C THR A 71 -1.63 8.40 2.11
N MET A 72 -2.85 8.31 1.57
CA MET A 72 -3.22 7.27 0.60
C MET A 72 -2.73 7.58 -0.82
N ASN A 73 -2.45 8.84 -1.14
CA ASN A 73 -1.85 9.25 -2.41
C ASN A 73 -0.63 10.14 -2.19
N ALA A 74 0.38 9.98 -3.06
CA ALA A 74 1.54 10.87 -3.13
C ALA A 74 1.65 11.45 -4.54
N ARG A 75 1.94 12.74 -4.64
CA ARG A 75 2.30 13.40 -5.91
C ARG A 75 3.72 13.00 -6.29
N SER A 76 3.93 12.50 -7.50
CA SER A 76 5.26 12.06 -7.97
C SER A 76 6.27 13.22 -7.94
N GLU A 77 5.81 14.45 -8.15
CA GLU A 77 6.63 15.66 -8.12
C GLU A 77 7.22 15.96 -6.73
N THR A 78 6.62 15.44 -5.64
CA THR A 78 7.03 15.79 -4.26
C THR A 78 7.22 14.59 -3.32
N VAL A 79 7.07 13.36 -3.81
CA VAL A 79 7.16 12.12 -3.01
C VAL A 79 8.51 11.98 -2.30
N GLY A 80 9.59 12.47 -2.92
CA GLY A 80 10.95 12.45 -2.34
C GLY A 80 11.23 13.53 -1.28
N GLU A 81 10.31 14.48 -1.09
CA GLU A 81 10.51 15.66 -0.23
C GLU A 81 9.60 15.63 1.00
N LYS A 82 8.32 15.27 0.81
CA LYS A 82 7.31 15.33 1.87
C LYS A 82 7.59 14.35 3.00
N ARG A 83 7.53 14.82 4.25
CA ARG A 83 7.92 14.09 5.47
C ARG A 83 7.34 12.67 5.56
N SER A 84 6.07 12.48 5.22
CA SER A 84 5.41 11.17 5.32
C SER A 84 5.94 10.16 4.31
N PHE A 85 6.43 10.60 3.15
CA PHE A 85 6.76 9.74 2.01
C PHE A 85 8.27 9.64 1.74
N SER A 86 9.04 10.69 2.05
CA SER A 86 10.44 10.82 1.62
C SER A 86 11.37 9.76 2.22
N GLY A 87 11.10 9.30 3.45
CA GLY A 87 11.86 8.23 4.09
C GLY A 87 11.75 6.90 3.33
N PRO A 88 10.55 6.31 3.20
CA PRO A 88 10.33 5.11 2.40
C PRO A 88 10.77 5.24 0.95
N TRP A 89 10.53 6.39 0.32
CA TRP A 89 10.94 6.68 -1.06
C TRP A 89 12.46 6.55 -1.24
N LYS A 90 13.25 7.26 -0.42
CA LYS A 90 14.72 7.25 -0.49
C LYS A 90 15.32 5.88 -0.17
N LYS A 91 14.60 5.04 0.58
CA LYS A 91 14.99 3.66 0.92
C LYS A 91 14.57 2.64 -0.13
N GLY A 92 13.90 3.05 -1.21
CA GLY A 92 13.42 2.12 -2.23
C GLY A 92 12.36 1.14 -1.71
N GLN A 93 11.58 1.53 -0.70
CA GLN A 93 10.48 0.71 -0.16
C GLN A 93 9.26 0.75 -1.09
N LEU A 94 9.43 0.18 -2.28
CA LEU A 94 8.45 0.19 -3.35
C LEU A 94 7.55 -1.05 -3.27
N CYS A 95 6.31 -0.89 -3.72
CA CYS A 95 5.37 -1.98 -3.91
C CYS A 95 4.48 -1.68 -5.11
N LEU A 96 3.85 -2.73 -5.64
CA LEU A 96 2.72 -2.64 -6.54
C LEU A 96 1.43 -2.77 -5.73
N VAL A 97 0.42 -1.99 -6.10
CA VAL A 97 -0.95 -2.10 -5.56
C VAL A 97 -1.84 -2.63 -6.69
N PRO A 98 -2.06 -3.95 -6.81
CA PRO A 98 -2.83 -4.51 -7.90
C PRO A 98 -4.33 -4.21 -7.73
N MET A 99 -4.96 -3.65 -8.75
CA MET A 99 -6.38 -3.26 -8.74
C MET A 99 -7.05 -3.47 -10.11
N TYR A 100 -8.38 -3.60 -10.14
CA TYR A 100 -9.16 -3.70 -11.38
C TYR A 100 -9.68 -2.35 -11.88
N ARG A 101 -10.19 -1.52 -10.98
CA ARG A 101 -10.82 -0.21 -11.25
C ARG A 101 -10.85 0.64 -9.98
#